data_AF-A0A7X2MMU3-F1
#
_entry.id   AF-A0A7X2MMU3-F1
#
_cell.length_a   1.000
_cell.length_b   1.000
_cell.length_c   1.000
_cell.angle_alpha   90.00
_cell.angle_beta   90.00
_cell.angle_gamma   90.00
#
_symmetry.space_group_name_H-M   'P 1'
#
loop_
_entity.id
_entity.type
_entity.pdbx_description
1 polymer ?
#
loop_
_entity_poly.entity_id
_entity_poly.type
_entity_poly.pdbx_seq_one_letter_code
_entity_poly.pdbx_strand_id
1 'polypeptide(L)'
;NSLQEKLIERFAALHQQHGFNWLHFACCRDTDEDRGTVQYLQDCATEAGLPSEFLYMDEIGLGEKGEFTDAQDQVISNLFKLYPWEFMLREMFSTKLGDAGVRWLEPAWKSIISNKALLPLLWEMFPNHPNLLPAWFAEDDVPHMDKYVVKPLFSREGANIRIVENGQEIARVDGPYGEEGMIVQQFHPLPKFGDSYTLIGSWLIDDQPAGIGLREDRDLITQDLSRFYPHAFIG
;
A
#
# COMPACT_ATOMS: atom_id res chain seq x y z
N ASN A 1 -12.73 16.82 9.52
CA ASN A 1 -12.02 15.51 9.47
C ASN A 1 -10.78 15.73 8.62
N SER A 2 -9.59 15.79 9.23
CA SER A 2 -8.38 16.23 8.51
C SER A 2 -8.01 15.35 7.31
N LEU A 3 -8.32 14.05 7.34
CA LEU A 3 -8.04 13.15 6.23
C LEU A 3 -8.88 13.49 5.00
N GLN A 4 -10.20 13.63 5.21
CA GLN A 4 -11.14 13.98 4.14
C GLN A 4 -10.84 15.36 3.55
N GLU A 5 -10.63 16.37 4.40
CA GLU A 5 -10.32 17.74 3.97
C GLU A 5 -9.08 17.76 3.07
N LYS A 6 -7.99 17.09 3.48
CA LYS A 6 -6.76 17.03 2.70
C LYS A 6 -6.91 16.24 1.40
N LEU A 7 -7.71 15.17 1.39
CA LEU A 7 -8.03 14.43 0.17
C LEU A 7 -8.73 15.32 -0.86
N ILE A 8 -9.78 16.04 -0.42
CA ILE A 8 -10.53 16.97 -1.27
C ILE A 8 -9.60 18.08 -1.80
N GLU A 9 -8.81 18.70 -0.93
CA GLU A 9 -7.82 19.72 -1.33
C GLU A 9 -6.83 19.16 -2.35
N ARG A 10 -6.34 17.93 -2.15
CA ARG A 10 -5.40 17.31 -3.08
C ARG A 10 -6.03 17.00 -4.43
N PHE A 11 -7.26 16.49 -4.47
CA PHE A 11 -7.98 16.28 -5.73
C PHE A 11 -8.26 17.61 -6.45
N ALA A 12 -8.59 18.68 -5.72
CA ALA A 12 -8.77 20.01 -6.30
C ALA A 12 -7.47 20.52 -6.93
N ALA A 13 -6.33 20.33 -6.25
CA ALA A 13 -5.02 20.68 -6.79
C ALA A 13 -4.67 19.85 -8.04
N LEU A 14 -4.93 18.53 -8.02
CA LEU A 14 -4.73 17.66 -9.20
C LEU A 14 -5.55 18.14 -10.39
N HIS A 15 -6.81 18.53 -10.17
CA HIS A 15 -7.70 19.06 -11.19
C HIS A 15 -7.19 20.40 -11.75
N GLN A 16 -6.98 21.38 -10.89
CA GLN A 16 -6.74 22.77 -11.28
C GLN A 16 -5.30 23.03 -11.76
N GLN A 17 -4.33 22.28 -11.25
CA GLN A 17 -2.90 22.58 -11.43
C GLN A 17 -2.15 21.50 -12.21
N HIS A 18 -2.64 20.26 -12.16
CA HIS A 18 -2.00 19.13 -12.82
C HIS A 18 -2.80 18.59 -14.01
N GLY A 19 -3.93 19.22 -14.37
CA GLY A 19 -4.68 18.92 -15.58
C GLY A 19 -5.43 17.58 -15.53
N PHE A 20 -5.73 17.06 -14.35
CA PHE A 20 -6.63 15.91 -14.21
C PHE A 20 -8.06 16.38 -14.52
N ASN A 21 -8.50 16.28 -15.78
CA ASN A 21 -9.83 16.75 -16.18
C ASN A 21 -10.93 15.69 -16.04
N TRP A 22 -10.53 14.42 -16.00
CA TRP A 22 -11.38 13.25 -15.81
C TRP A 22 -10.55 12.16 -15.16
N LEU A 23 -11.00 11.59 -14.05
CA LEU A 23 -10.27 10.58 -13.29
C LEU A 23 -11.06 9.27 -13.21
N HIS A 24 -10.52 8.22 -13.80
CA HIS A 24 -11.06 6.88 -13.59
C HIS A 24 -10.61 6.34 -12.24
N PHE A 25 -11.45 5.55 -11.59
CA PHE A 25 -11.17 4.84 -10.36
C PHE A 25 -11.41 3.35 -10.58
N ALA A 26 -10.46 2.50 -10.18
CA ALA A 26 -10.57 1.07 -10.36
C ALA A 26 -10.14 0.24 -9.13
N CYS A 27 -10.77 -0.92 -8.98
CA CYS A 27 -10.36 -1.99 -8.06
C CYS A 27 -10.68 -3.35 -8.68
N CYS A 28 -10.27 -4.42 -7.99
CA CYS A 28 -10.72 -5.77 -8.32
C CYS A 28 -12.26 -5.88 -8.25
N ARG A 29 -12.80 -6.81 -9.02
CA ARG A 29 -14.20 -7.25 -8.86
C ARG A 29 -14.33 -8.11 -7.60
N ASP A 30 -15.56 -8.18 -7.06
CA ASP A 30 -15.94 -9.07 -5.95
C ASP A 30 -15.23 -8.79 -4.60
N THR A 31 -14.82 -7.53 -4.38
CA THR A 31 -14.25 -7.03 -3.13
C THR A 31 -15.01 -5.79 -2.67
N ASP A 32 -15.95 -5.98 -1.75
CA ASP A 32 -16.77 -4.90 -1.20
C ASP A 32 -15.93 -3.88 -0.42
N GLU A 33 -14.86 -4.34 0.23
CA GLU A 33 -13.93 -3.49 0.98
C GLU A 33 -13.14 -2.56 0.05
N ASP A 34 -12.53 -3.10 -1.00
CA ASP A 34 -11.79 -2.28 -1.96
C ASP A 34 -12.75 -1.32 -2.66
N ARG A 35 -13.96 -1.79 -2.99
CA ARG A 35 -14.97 -0.92 -3.60
C ARG A 35 -15.37 0.21 -2.67
N GLY A 36 -15.55 -0.04 -1.38
CA GLY A 36 -15.84 0.99 -0.38
C GLY A 36 -14.73 2.03 -0.26
N THR A 37 -13.47 1.59 -0.24
CA THR A 37 -12.31 2.49 -0.22
C THR A 37 -12.23 3.35 -1.47
N VAL A 38 -12.41 2.74 -2.65
CA VAL A 38 -12.42 3.44 -3.93
C VAL A 38 -13.57 4.44 -4.01
N GLN A 39 -14.77 4.05 -3.55
CA GLN A 39 -15.93 4.95 -3.53
C GLN A 39 -15.68 6.16 -2.65
N TYR A 40 -15.09 5.97 -1.46
CA TYR A 40 -14.76 7.10 -0.57
C TYR A 40 -13.80 8.10 -1.22
N LEU A 41 -12.78 7.61 -1.92
CA LEU A 41 -11.86 8.47 -2.68
C LEU A 41 -12.55 9.16 -3.86
N GLN A 42 -13.45 8.46 -4.55
CA GLN A 42 -14.26 9.01 -5.63
C GLN A 42 -15.19 10.13 -5.14
N ASP A 43 -15.80 9.96 -3.96
CA ASP A 43 -16.66 10.98 -3.33
C ASP A 43 -15.84 12.23 -2.99
N CYS A 44 -14.62 12.06 -2.46
CA CYS A 44 -13.69 13.18 -2.21
C CYS A 44 -13.30 13.91 -3.51
N ALA A 45 -13.04 13.17 -4.60
CA ALA A 45 -12.76 13.76 -5.89
C ALA A 45 -13.97 14.54 -6.45
N THR A 46 -15.17 13.99 -6.28
CA THR A 46 -16.42 14.64 -6.69
C THR A 46 -16.66 15.93 -5.91
N GLU A 47 -16.45 15.91 -4.59
CA GLU A 47 -16.54 17.11 -3.74
C GLU A 47 -15.50 18.18 -4.11
N ALA A 48 -14.32 17.75 -4.59
CA ALA A 48 -13.29 18.63 -5.13
C ALA A 48 -13.61 19.20 -6.53
N GLY A 49 -14.73 18.80 -7.14
CA GLY A 49 -15.12 19.18 -8.49
C GLY A 49 -14.32 18.48 -9.59
N LEU A 50 -13.61 17.39 -9.29
CA LEU A 50 -12.91 16.55 -10.27
C LEU A 50 -13.89 15.50 -10.85
N PRO A 51 -14.28 15.60 -12.13
CA PRO A 51 -15.13 14.59 -12.74
C PRO A 51 -14.45 13.21 -12.69
N SER A 52 -15.23 12.18 -12.38
CA SER A 52 -14.70 10.84 -12.19
C SER A 52 -15.69 9.76 -12.61
N GLU A 53 -15.14 8.59 -12.92
CA GLU A 53 -15.88 7.40 -13.31
C GLU A 53 -15.25 6.16 -12.69
N PHE A 54 -16.06 5.15 -12.42
CA PHE A 54 -15.59 3.89 -11.88
C PHE A 54 -15.65 2.79 -12.94
N LEU A 55 -14.65 1.91 -12.93
CA LEU A 55 -14.66 0.63 -13.63
C LEU A 55 -13.88 -0.42 -12.84
N TYR A 56 -14.15 -1.70 -13.08
CA TYR A 56 -13.33 -2.77 -12.53
C TYR A 56 -12.04 -2.96 -13.34
N MET A 57 -10.99 -3.47 -12.70
CA MET A 57 -9.71 -3.72 -13.35
C MET A 57 -9.82 -4.67 -14.56
N ASP A 58 -10.76 -5.63 -14.52
CA ASP A 58 -11.02 -6.59 -15.60
C ASP A 58 -11.86 -6.00 -16.76
N GLU A 59 -12.35 -4.78 -16.62
CA GLU A 59 -13.07 -4.02 -17.67
C GLU A 59 -12.16 -3.10 -18.47
N ILE A 60 -10.90 -2.92 -18.04
CA ILE A 60 -9.93 -2.10 -18.76
C ILE A 60 -9.55 -2.82 -20.06
N GLY A 61 -9.92 -2.21 -21.18
CA GLY A 61 -9.58 -2.67 -22.52
C GLY A 61 -8.21 -2.19 -23.00
N LEU A 62 -7.76 -2.75 -24.12
CA LEU A 62 -6.58 -2.28 -24.85
C LEU A 62 -7.00 -1.89 -26.27
N GLY A 63 -6.91 -0.60 -26.57
CA GLY A 63 -7.19 -0.03 -27.88
C GLY A 63 -6.16 -0.42 -28.95
N GLU A 64 -6.50 -0.17 -30.21
CA GLU A 64 -5.69 -0.58 -31.37
C GLU A 64 -4.28 0.05 -31.40
N LYS A 65 -4.09 1.22 -30.77
CA LYS A 65 -2.79 1.91 -30.71
C LYS A 65 -2.04 1.62 -29.41
N GLY A 66 -2.57 0.73 -28.57
CA GLY A 66 -1.97 0.34 -27.29
C GLY A 66 -2.34 1.24 -26.10
N GLU A 67 -3.34 2.09 -26.26
CA GLU A 67 -3.96 2.88 -25.19
C GLU A 67 -4.91 2.02 -24.34
N PHE A 68 -5.01 2.30 -23.05
CA PHE A 68 -6.02 1.66 -22.21
C PHE A 68 -7.38 2.34 -22.40
N THR A 69 -8.45 1.56 -22.43
CA THR A 69 -9.82 2.05 -22.61
C THR A 69 -10.77 1.59 -21.52
N ASP A 70 -11.83 2.36 -21.28
CA ASP A 70 -12.93 1.96 -20.40
C ASP A 70 -13.93 1.03 -21.11
N ALA A 71 -15.03 0.70 -20.42
CA ALA A 71 -16.10 -0.16 -20.92
C ALA A 71 -16.93 0.47 -22.07
N GLN A 72 -16.69 1.74 -22.41
CA GLN A 72 -17.32 2.47 -23.50
C GLN A 72 -16.30 2.84 -24.60
N ASP A 73 -15.15 2.17 -24.63
CA ASP A 73 -14.04 2.40 -25.55
C ASP A 73 -13.45 3.83 -25.49
N GLN A 74 -13.65 4.56 -24.39
CA GLN A 74 -12.98 5.85 -24.19
C GLN A 74 -11.57 5.66 -23.65
N VAL A 75 -10.65 6.47 -24.15
CA VAL A 75 -9.24 6.40 -23.72
C VAL A 75 -9.10 6.87 -22.28
N ILE A 76 -8.53 6.00 -21.44
CA ILE A 76 -8.21 6.32 -20.05
C ILE A 76 -6.94 7.17 -20.03
N SER A 77 -7.06 8.43 -19.62
CA SER A 77 -5.90 9.34 -19.50
C SER A 77 -5.39 9.51 -18.07
N ASN A 78 -6.26 9.38 -17.07
CA ASN A 78 -5.92 9.43 -15.64
C ASN A 78 -6.65 8.30 -14.93
N LEU A 79 -5.95 7.56 -14.09
CA LEU A 79 -6.51 6.40 -13.40
C LEU A 79 -5.96 6.29 -11.99
N PHE A 80 -6.86 6.32 -11.01
CA PHE A 80 -6.61 5.77 -9.69
C PHE A 80 -6.90 4.27 -9.68
N LYS A 81 -6.01 3.47 -9.09
CA LYS A 81 -6.25 2.04 -8.91
C LYS A 81 -5.90 1.55 -7.52
N LEU A 82 -6.86 0.91 -6.85
CA LEU A 82 -6.63 0.05 -5.70
C LEU A 82 -6.34 -1.36 -6.21
N TYR A 83 -5.19 -1.49 -6.86
CA TYR A 83 -4.69 -2.73 -7.43
C TYR A 83 -3.17 -2.73 -7.36
N PRO A 84 -2.48 -3.78 -6.89
CA PRO A 84 -1.04 -3.76 -6.72
C PRO A 84 -0.24 -3.50 -8.01
N TRP A 85 0.85 -2.71 -7.91
CA TRP A 85 1.74 -2.47 -9.05
C TRP A 85 2.46 -3.76 -9.47
N GLU A 86 2.89 -4.56 -8.51
CA GLU A 86 3.57 -5.84 -8.73
C GLU A 86 2.68 -6.88 -9.44
N PHE A 87 1.35 -6.75 -9.38
CA PHE A 87 0.44 -7.60 -10.14
C PHE A 87 0.41 -7.14 -11.60
N MET A 88 0.18 -5.84 -11.83
CA MET A 88 0.21 -5.25 -13.18
C MET A 88 1.53 -5.51 -13.91
N LEU A 89 2.66 -5.51 -13.18
CA LEU A 89 3.99 -5.76 -13.75
C LEU A 89 4.23 -7.24 -14.15
N ARG A 90 3.45 -8.19 -13.62
CA ARG A 90 3.54 -9.62 -13.98
C ARG A 90 2.55 -10.03 -15.07
N GLU A 91 1.55 -9.19 -15.32
CA GLU A 91 0.51 -9.46 -16.29
C GLU A 91 1.00 -9.25 -17.73
N MET A 92 0.28 -9.84 -18.68
CA MET A 92 0.56 -9.76 -20.11
C MET A 92 0.60 -8.30 -20.63
N PHE A 93 -0.21 -7.43 -20.02
CA PHE A 93 -0.33 -6.02 -20.41
C PHE A 93 0.74 -5.11 -19.78
N SER A 94 1.66 -5.65 -18.98
CA SER A 94 2.77 -4.91 -18.35
C SER A 94 3.57 -4.07 -19.35
N THR A 95 3.77 -4.59 -20.57
CA THR A 95 4.49 -3.91 -21.66
C THR A 95 3.82 -2.61 -22.12
N LYS A 96 2.54 -2.40 -21.81
CA LYS A 96 1.77 -1.20 -22.18
C LYS A 96 1.77 -0.13 -21.10
N LEU A 97 2.15 -0.46 -19.86
CA LEU A 97 2.09 0.48 -18.73
C LEU A 97 2.92 1.75 -18.95
N GLY A 98 4.04 1.66 -19.66
CA GLY A 98 4.93 2.80 -19.95
C GLY A 98 4.46 3.68 -21.11
N ASP A 99 3.80 3.11 -22.11
CA ASP A 99 3.52 3.78 -23.39
C ASP A 99 2.04 4.12 -23.60
N ALA A 100 1.12 3.60 -22.77
CA ALA A 100 -0.32 3.81 -22.90
C ALA A 100 -0.80 5.25 -22.60
N GLY A 101 0.11 6.16 -22.21
CA GLY A 101 -0.21 7.56 -21.97
C GLY A 101 -1.06 7.84 -20.72
N VAL A 102 -1.21 6.84 -19.83
CA VAL A 102 -1.99 6.97 -18.59
C VAL A 102 -1.17 7.67 -17.50
N ARG A 103 -1.76 8.67 -16.86
CA ARG A 103 -1.26 9.22 -15.60
C ARG A 103 -1.85 8.42 -14.44
N TRP A 104 -1.02 7.57 -13.86
CA TRP A 104 -1.38 6.70 -12.76
C TRP A 104 -1.35 7.43 -11.41
N LEU A 105 -2.39 7.21 -10.61
CA LEU A 105 -2.49 7.63 -9.22
C LEU A 105 -2.73 6.38 -8.34
N GLU A 106 -1.84 5.95 -7.47
CA GLU A 106 -0.49 6.40 -7.23
C GLU A 106 0.46 6.06 -8.40
N PRO A 107 1.50 6.88 -8.65
CA PRO A 107 2.45 6.68 -9.74
C PRO A 107 3.32 5.42 -9.58
N ALA A 108 3.88 4.93 -10.68
CA ALA A 108 4.63 3.66 -10.74
C ALA A 108 5.81 3.57 -9.75
N TRP A 109 6.50 4.69 -9.49
CA TRP A 109 7.60 4.73 -8.52
C TRP A 109 7.17 4.38 -7.09
N LYS A 110 5.86 4.42 -6.78
CA LYS A 110 5.35 3.97 -5.49
C LYS A 110 5.56 2.48 -5.24
N SER A 111 5.73 1.67 -6.30
CA SER A 111 6.15 0.27 -6.21
C SER A 111 7.53 0.08 -5.55
N ILE A 112 8.40 1.10 -5.63
CA ILE A 112 9.71 1.08 -4.98
C ILE A 112 9.55 1.31 -3.48
N ILE A 113 8.77 2.33 -3.09
CA ILE A 113 8.64 2.71 -1.67
C ILE A 113 7.74 1.76 -0.87
N SER A 114 6.87 0.99 -1.54
CA SER A 114 6.04 -0.04 -0.91
C SER A 114 6.76 -1.39 -0.77
N ASN A 115 7.91 -1.57 -1.41
CA ASN A 115 8.68 -2.80 -1.37
C ASN A 115 9.59 -2.84 -0.12
N LYS A 116 9.58 -3.96 0.61
CA LYS A 116 10.37 -4.13 1.84
C LYS A 116 11.87 -4.19 1.59
N ALA A 117 12.32 -4.41 0.35
CA ALA A 117 13.71 -4.23 -0.07
C ALA A 117 14.26 -2.82 0.24
N LEU A 118 13.39 -1.82 0.38
CA LEU A 118 13.79 -0.48 0.79
C LEU A 118 14.30 -0.45 2.25
N LEU A 119 13.87 -1.37 3.12
CA LEU A 119 14.23 -1.35 4.55
C LEU A 119 15.72 -1.62 4.79
N PRO A 120 16.34 -2.68 4.22
CA PRO A 120 17.80 -2.86 4.28
C PRO A 120 18.57 -1.66 3.72
N LEU A 121 18.15 -1.11 2.59
CA LEU A 121 18.82 0.04 1.95
C LEU A 121 18.75 1.29 2.82
N LEU A 122 17.59 1.58 3.42
CA LEU A 122 17.43 2.69 4.37
C LEU A 122 18.32 2.50 5.59
N TRP A 123 18.44 1.27 6.11
CA TRP A 123 19.30 0.98 7.25
C TRP A 123 20.79 1.15 6.92
N GLU A 124 21.22 0.72 5.73
CA GLU A 124 22.58 0.91 5.23
C GLU A 124 22.92 2.40 5.09
N MET A 125 22.01 3.19 4.51
CA MET A 125 22.21 4.63 4.29
C MET A 125 22.14 5.46 5.59
N PHE A 126 21.30 5.04 6.54
CA PHE A 126 21.01 5.79 7.77
C PHE A 126 21.09 4.89 9.01
N PRO A 127 22.28 4.33 9.31
CA PRO A 127 22.44 3.42 10.44
C PRO A 127 22.12 4.12 11.76
N ASN A 128 21.38 3.42 12.63
CA ASN A 128 20.93 3.89 13.95
C ASN A 128 19.96 5.08 13.92
N HIS A 129 19.31 5.36 12.79
CA HIS A 129 18.22 6.33 12.76
C HIS A 129 17.10 5.90 13.73
N PRO A 130 16.55 6.80 14.58
CA PRO A 130 15.64 6.44 15.67
C PRO A 130 14.31 5.81 15.21
N ASN A 131 13.91 6.04 13.96
CA ASN A 131 12.70 5.48 13.37
C ASN A 131 12.96 4.26 12.46
N LEU A 132 14.20 3.76 12.39
CA LEU A 132 14.54 2.58 11.59
C LEU A 132 14.91 1.41 12.51
N LEU A 133 14.54 0.21 12.07
CA LEU A 133 15.00 -1.04 12.64
C LEU A 133 16.09 -1.65 11.76
N PRO A 134 17.14 -2.26 12.34
CA PRO A 134 18.12 -3.02 11.59
C PRO A 134 17.46 -4.04 10.66
N ALA A 135 17.85 -4.02 9.39
CA ALA A 135 17.30 -4.90 8.36
C ALA A 135 18.37 -5.26 7.32
N TRP A 136 18.26 -6.46 6.75
CA TRP A 136 19.15 -7.02 5.74
C TRP A 136 18.35 -7.84 4.73
N PHE A 137 18.87 -8.03 3.52
CA PHE A 137 18.33 -9.09 2.66
C PHE A 137 18.62 -10.44 3.29
N ALA A 138 17.69 -11.38 3.17
CA ALA A 138 17.81 -12.68 3.83
C ALA A 138 18.93 -13.57 3.25
N GLU A 139 19.43 -13.23 2.06
CA GLU A 139 20.52 -13.93 1.37
C GLU A 139 21.92 -13.35 1.66
N ASP A 140 21.98 -12.19 2.33
CA ASP A 140 23.24 -11.55 2.72
C ASP A 140 23.86 -12.21 3.97
N ASP A 141 25.05 -11.74 4.35
CA ASP A 141 25.64 -12.05 5.65
C ASP A 141 24.92 -11.25 6.76
N VAL A 142 23.90 -11.87 7.34
CA VAL A 142 23.06 -11.28 8.39
C VAL A 142 23.75 -11.41 9.76
N PRO A 143 23.98 -10.31 10.49
CA PRO A 143 24.48 -10.38 11.85
C PRO A 143 23.56 -11.20 12.77
N HIS A 144 24.15 -11.88 13.75
CA HIS A 144 23.37 -12.66 14.72
C HIS A 144 22.34 -11.79 15.44
N MET A 145 21.09 -12.28 15.47
CA MET A 145 19.97 -11.68 16.19
C MET A 145 19.25 -12.76 16.99
N ASP A 146 19.05 -12.52 18.28
CA ASP A 146 18.30 -13.45 19.13
C ASP A 146 16.82 -13.51 18.74
N LYS A 147 16.27 -12.42 18.19
CA LYS A 147 14.88 -12.35 17.74
C LYS A 147 14.71 -11.43 16.53
N TYR A 148 14.08 -11.94 15.49
CA TYR A 148 13.91 -11.22 14.22
C TYR A 148 12.63 -11.64 13.49
N VAL A 149 12.27 -10.84 12.48
CA VAL A 149 11.12 -11.07 11.61
C VAL A 149 11.61 -11.29 10.19
N VAL A 150 11.14 -12.35 9.54
CA VAL A 150 11.35 -12.60 8.11
C VAL A 150 10.14 -12.12 7.35
N LYS A 151 10.34 -11.31 6.32
CA LYS A 151 9.27 -10.67 5.55
C LYS A 151 9.54 -10.78 4.05
N PRO A 152 8.57 -11.17 3.22
CA PRO A 152 8.72 -11.10 1.76
C PRO A 152 8.94 -9.67 1.27
N LEU A 153 9.68 -9.51 0.17
CA LEU A 153 9.88 -8.20 -0.46
C LEU A 153 8.54 -7.53 -0.80
N PHE A 154 7.67 -8.27 -1.49
CA PHE A 154 6.28 -7.92 -1.69
C PHE A 154 5.42 -8.72 -0.72
N SER A 155 4.66 -8.06 0.13
CA SER A 155 3.54 -8.67 0.86
C SER A 155 2.70 -7.59 1.52
N ARG A 156 1.45 -7.95 1.84
CA ARG A 156 0.48 -7.08 2.51
C ARG A 156 -0.11 -7.81 3.72
N GLU A 157 -0.73 -7.05 4.62
CA GLU A 157 -1.60 -7.58 5.70
C GLU A 157 -1.01 -8.74 6.52
N GLY A 158 0.31 -8.72 6.77
CA GLY A 158 0.96 -9.75 7.57
C GLY A 158 1.16 -11.11 6.86
N ALA A 159 0.83 -11.22 5.58
CA ALA A 159 1.00 -12.46 4.82
C ALA A 159 2.46 -12.90 4.72
N ASN A 160 2.70 -14.21 4.88
CA ASN A 160 4.02 -14.86 4.82
C ASN A 160 5.06 -14.34 5.83
N ILE A 161 4.62 -13.64 6.87
CA ILE A 161 5.49 -13.16 7.93
C ILE A 161 5.85 -14.31 8.87
N ARG A 162 7.11 -14.36 9.30
CA ARG A 162 7.60 -15.29 10.32
C ARG A 162 8.36 -14.54 11.40
N ILE A 163 8.15 -14.91 12.65
CA ILE A 163 8.92 -14.40 13.79
C ILE A 163 9.76 -15.55 14.33
N VAL A 164 11.07 -15.32 14.42
CA VAL A 164 12.04 -16.30 14.89
C VAL A 164 12.69 -15.78 16.17
N GLU A 165 12.79 -16.63 17.18
CA GLU A 165 13.47 -16.38 18.45
C GLU A 165 14.42 -17.54 18.74
N ASN A 166 15.71 -17.26 18.91
CA ASN A 166 16.77 -18.25 19.16
C ASN A 166 16.77 -19.42 18.15
N GLY A 167 16.55 -19.10 16.88
CA GLY A 167 16.47 -20.09 15.78
C GLY A 167 15.15 -20.88 15.72
N GLN A 168 14.20 -20.62 16.63
CA GLN A 168 12.88 -21.26 16.63
C GLN A 168 11.82 -20.31 16.08
N GLU A 169 11.00 -20.79 15.16
CA GLU A 169 9.84 -20.05 14.67
C GLU A 169 8.77 -20.02 15.78
N ILE A 170 8.43 -18.82 16.27
CA ILE A 170 7.45 -18.63 17.34
C ILE A 170 6.10 -18.11 16.84
N ALA A 171 6.05 -17.60 15.61
CA ALA A 171 4.83 -17.19 14.93
C ALA A 171 5.03 -17.23 13.41
N ARG A 172 3.96 -17.59 12.70
CA ARG A 172 3.94 -17.66 11.24
C ARG A 172 2.53 -17.43 10.71
N VAL A 173 2.46 -16.70 9.62
CA VAL A 173 1.24 -16.55 8.80
C VAL A 173 1.56 -17.05 7.40
N ASP A 174 0.69 -17.88 6.83
CA ASP A 174 0.83 -18.35 5.45
C ASP A 174 0.31 -17.30 4.44
N GLY A 175 0.56 -17.52 3.15
CA GLY A 175 0.09 -16.61 2.10
C GLY A 175 0.78 -16.86 0.75
N PRO A 176 0.48 -16.04 -0.27
CA PRO A 176 0.94 -16.25 -1.63
C PRO A 176 2.30 -15.61 -1.94
N TYR A 177 2.94 -14.94 -0.99
CA TYR A 177 4.14 -14.14 -1.23
C TYR A 177 5.45 -14.87 -0.90
N GLY A 178 6.55 -14.45 -1.53
CA GLY A 178 7.90 -14.89 -1.17
C GLY A 178 8.80 -15.30 -2.33
N GLU A 179 8.26 -15.42 -3.54
CA GLU A 179 9.03 -15.84 -4.72
C GLU A 179 10.17 -14.88 -5.06
N GLU A 180 10.03 -13.60 -4.75
CA GLU A 180 10.99 -12.55 -5.10
C GLU A 180 12.10 -12.39 -4.05
N GLY A 181 12.05 -13.20 -2.99
CA GLY A 181 12.97 -13.13 -1.87
C GLY A 181 12.37 -12.46 -0.64
N MET A 182 13.22 -12.30 0.36
CA MET A 182 12.85 -11.91 1.71
C MET A 182 13.86 -10.94 2.29
N ILE A 183 13.41 -10.12 3.23
CA ILE A 183 14.29 -9.45 4.19
C ILE A 183 14.20 -10.13 5.55
N VAL A 184 15.24 -9.91 6.35
CA VAL A 184 15.19 -10.09 7.80
C VAL A 184 15.29 -8.73 8.47
N GLN A 185 14.48 -8.51 9.50
CA GLN A 185 14.45 -7.26 10.26
C GLN A 185 14.42 -7.55 11.75
N GLN A 186 15.14 -6.75 12.54
CA GLN A 186 15.13 -6.84 13.99
C GLN A 186 13.69 -6.83 14.51
N PHE A 187 13.35 -7.76 15.40
CA PHE A 187 12.04 -7.79 16.02
C PHE A 187 11.90 -6.63 16.99
N HIS A 188 10.80 -5.89 16.87
CA HIS A 188 10.39 -4.90 17.85
C HIS A 188 8.97 -5.23 18.31
N PRO A 189 8.74 -5.48 19.62
CA PRO A 189 7.42 -5.85 20.11
C PRO A 189 6.47 -4.67 19.95
N LEU A 190 5.26 -4.95 19.46
CA LEU A 190 4.16 -3.99 19.56
C LEU A 190 3.78 -3.80 21.04
N PRO A 191 3.37 -2.58 21.46
CA PRO A 191 2.82 -2.39 22.78
C PRO A 191 1.60 -3.30 22.98
N LYS A 192 1.54 -3.95 24.14
CA LYS A 192 0.46 -4.88 24.50
C LYS A 192 -0.45 -4.25 25.55
N PHE A 193 -1.72 -4.07 25.22
CA PHE A 193 -2.76 -3.59 26.13
C PHE A 193 -3.75 -4.73 26.40
N GLY A 194 -3.75 -5.24 27.64
CA GLY A 194 -4.48 -6.47 27.96
C GLY A 194 -3.96 -7.64 27.12
N ASP A 195 -4.81 -8.21 26.29
CA ASP A 195 -4.47 -9.31 25.37
C ASP A 195 -4.25 -8.85 23.92
N SER A 196 -4.32 -7.54 23.64
CA SER A 196 -4.17 -6.96 22.31
C SER A 196 -2.77 -6.38 22.09
N TYR A 197 -2.14 -6.72 20.97
CA TYR A 197 -1.00 -6.00 20.40
C TYR A 197 -1.52 -4.87 19.52
N THR A 198 -1.05 -3.65 19.79
CA THR A 198 -1.59 -2.45 19.15
C THR A 198 -0.59 -1.84 18.19
N LEU A 199 -1.05 -1.52 16.98
CA LEU A 199 -0.27 -0.83 15.95
C LEU A 199 -0.93 0.51 15.59
N ILE A 200 -0.10 1.46 15.19
CA ILE A 200 -0.55 2.75 14.68
C ILE A 200 -0.31 2.78 13.17
N GLY A 201 -1.37 3.02 12.40
CA GLY A 201 -1.27 3.46 11.02
C GLY A 201 -1.27 4.99 10.96
N SER A 202 -0.38 5.59 10.18
CA SER A 202 -0.37 7.04 9.95
C SER A 202 -0.55 7.33 8.47
N TRP A 203 -1.47 8.24 8.17
CA TRP A 203 -1.83 8.60 6.80
C TRP A 203 -1.12 9.89 6.39
N LEU A 204 -0.52 9.86 5.22
CA LEU A 204 -0.07 11.05 4.50
C LEU A 204 -0.99 11.28 3.30
N ILE A 205 -1.39 12.53 3.08
CA ILE A 205 -1.96 12.96 1.81
C ILE A 205 -0.93 13.86 1.15
N ASP A 206 -0.47 13.45 -0.04
CA ASP A 206 0.70 14.02 -0.69
C ASP A 206 1.95 13.88 0.19
N ASP A 207 2.41 14.96 0.81
CA ASP A 207 3.52 15.01 1.75
C ASP A 207 3.11 15.45 3.17
N GLN A 208 1.80 15.60 3.43
CA GLN A 208 1.29 16.13 4.71
C GLN A 208 0.63 15.05 5.58
N PRO A 209 0.90 15.01 6.90
CA PRO A 209 0.22 14.11 7.82
C PRO A 209 -1.26 14.45 7.93
N ALA A 210 -2.13 13.44 7.80
CA ALA A 210 -3.57 13.63 7.66
C ALA A 210 -4.41 12.92 8.72
N GLY A 211 -3.82 11.97 9.45
CA GLY A 211 -4.49 11.29 10.56
C GLY A 211 -3.76 10.02 10.97
N ILE A 212 -4.26 9.39 12.03
CA ILE A 212 -3.82 8.06 12.45
C ILE A 212 -5.02 7.12 12.59
N GLY A 213 -4.76 5.82 12.57
CA GLY A 213 -5.68 4.77 12.95
C GLY A 213 -4.99 3.81 13.90
N LEU A 214 -5.76 3.20 14.81
CA LEU A 214 -5.27 2.16 15.70
C LEU A 214 -5.85 0.82 15.24
N ARG A 215 -5.00 -0.18 15.06
CA ARG A 215 -5.44 -1.56 14.87
C ARG A 215 -4.91 -2.43 16.00
N GLU A 216 -5.71 -3.40 16.41
CA GLU A 216 -5.34 -4.37 17.43
C GLU A 216 -5.56 -5.80 16.98
N ASP A 217 -4.59 -6.65 17.32
CA ASP A 217 -4.67 -8.09 17.13
C ASP A 217 -4.32 -8.82 18.42
N ARG A 218 -4.82 -10.05 18.60
CA ARG A 218 -4.39 -10.92 19.71
C ARG A 218 -3.08 -11.63 19.36
N ASP A 219 -2.79 -11.78 18.08
CA ASP A 219 -1.59 -12.42 17.59
C ASP A 219 -0.44 -11.41 17.43
N LEU A 220 0.80 -11.93 17.48
CA LEU A 220 2.01 -11.13 17.31
C LEU A 220 2.13 -10.54 15.89
N ILE A 221 1.52 -11.18 14.91
CA ILE A 221 1.47 -10.75 13.51
C ILE A 221 0.07 -10.21 13.27
N THR A 222 -0.03 -8.90 13.08
CA THR A 222 -1.28 -8.22 12.75
C THR A 222 -1.67 -8.52 11.32
N GLN A 223 -2.93 -8.83 11.08
CA GLN A 223 -3.47 -9.33 9.81
C GLN A 223 -4.57 -8.42 9.27
N ASP A 224 -5.13 -8.80 8.12
CA ASP A 224 -6.21 -8.08 7.46
C ASP A 224 -7.45 -7.92 8.38
N LEU A 225 -7.82 -9.00 9.07
CA LEU A 225 -8.95 -9.01 10.01
C LEU A 225 -8.65 -8.35 11.37
N SER A 226 -7.47 -7.71 11.52
CA SER A 226 -7.16 -6.95 12.73
C SER A 226 -8.18 -5.83 12.93
N ARG A 227 -8.68 -5.73 14.16
CA ARG A 227 -9.79 -4.85 14.53
C ARG A 227 -9.35 -3.40 14.47
N PHE A 228 -10.17 -2.54 13.87
CA PHE A 228 -9.98 -1.09 13.96
C PHE A 228 -10.53 -0.59 15.31
N TYR A 229 -9.71 0.16 16.05
CA TYR A 229 -10.07 0.68 17.36
C TYR A 229 -10.35 2.18 17.30
N PRO A 230 -11.48 2.65 17.85
CA PRO A 230 -11.75 4.08 17.96
C PRO A 230 -10.72 4.71 18.89
N HIS A 231 -10.29 5.91 18.55
CA HIS A 231 -9.36 6.70 19.35
C HIS A 231 -9.80 8.16 19.38
N ALA A 232 -9.28 8.90 20.36
CA ALA A 232 -9.47 10.33 20.47
C ALA A 232 -8.18 10.97 20.98
N PHE A 233 -7.91 12.20 20.53
CA PHE A 233 -6.86 13.03 21.11
C PHE A 233 -7.43 13.75 22.33
N ILE A 234 -6.85 13.52 23.50
CA ILE A 234 -7.24 14.17 24.76
C ILE A 234 -6.17 15.20 25.08
N GLY A 235 -6.58 16.47 25.19
CA GLY A 235 -5.74 17.59 25.60
C GLY A 235 -5.87 17.90 27.08
#